data_AF-A0A7J5BQ06-F1
#
_entry.id   AF-A0A7J5BQ06-F1
#
_cell.length_a   1.000
_cell.length_b   1.000
_cell.length_c   1.000
_cell.angle_alpha   90.00
_cell.angle_beta   90.00
_cell.angle_gamma   90.00
#
_symmetry.space_group_name_H-M   'P 1'
#
loop_
_entity.id
_entity.type
_entity.pdbx_description
1 polymer ?
#
loop_
_entity_poly.entity_id
_entity_poly.type
_entity_poly.pdbx_seq_one_letter_code
_entity_poly.pdbx_strand_id
1 'polypeptide(L)'
;MTNSFEIKPAELSTVLGNVKTQLDEFSDGIDGDALQTDVSGLAEAGAPGVAQALAEFLELESPRIKSIGDRIAACLAGAALVGNTYTTSSDEMLQNVQSQAASSADNGDFSYFNDAS
;
A
#
# COMPACT_ATOMS: atom_id res chain seq x y z
N MET A 1 3.57 36.43 15.00
CA MET A 1 4.39 35.26 14.64
C MET A 1 3.45 34.26 14.01
N THR A 2 3.36 34.24 12.67
CA THR A 2 2.63 33.21 11.94
C THR A 2 3.54 31.98 11.94
N ASN A 3 3.16 30.92 12.64
CA ASN A 3 3.78 29.62 12.47
C ASN A 3 3.44 29.17 11.04
N SER A 4 4.27 29.53 10.08
CA SER A 4 4.17 29.03 8.71
C SER A 4 4.50 27.54 8.78
N PHE A 5 3.48 26.69 8.69
CA PHE A 5 3.68 25.27 8.46
C PHE A 5 4.23 25.12 7.03
N GLU A 6 5.54 24.96 6.91
CA GLU A 6 6.20 24.75 5.65
C GLU A 6 6.58 23.26 5.51
N ILE A 7 6.15 22.64 4.42
CA ILE A 7 6.58 21.28 4.08
C ILE A 7 8.03 21.37 3.65
N LYS A 8 8.89 20.61 4.32
CA LYS A 8 10.30 20.43 3.93
C LYS A 8 10.40 19.27 2.95
N PRO A 9 10.58 19.52 1.63
CA PRO A 9 10.42 18.48 0.62
C PRO A 9 11.46 17.36 0.76
N ALA A 10 12.70 17.70 1.15
CA ALA A 10 13.76 16.71 1.34
C ALA A 10 13.50 15.77 2.53
N GLU A 11 12.99 16.31 3.64
CA GLU A 11 12.64 15.50 4.82
C GLU A 11 11.42 14.62 4.52
N LEU A 12 10.41 15.16 3.82
CA LEU A 12 9.24 14.40 3.37
C LEU A 12 9.64 13.27 2.42
N SER A 13 10.47 13.55 1.41
CA SER A 13 10.98 12.54 0.46
C SER A 13 11.71 11.41 1.18
N THR A 14 12.51 11.72 2.19
CA THR A 14 13.20 10.72 3.02
C THR A 14 12.22 9.80 3.76
N VAL A 15 11.20 10.39 4.41
CA VAL A 15 10.19 9.62 5.15
C VAL A 15 9.38 8.74 4.21
N LEU A 16 8.93 9.28 3.07
CA LEU A 16 8.17 8.53 2.07
C LEU A 16 9.01 7.40 1.46
N GLY A 17 10.31 7.63 1.23
CA GLY A 17 11.24 6.58 0.78
C GLY A 17 11.33 5.43 1.78
N ASN A 18 11.51 5.72 3.07
CA ASN A 18 11.58 4.68 4.11
C ASN A 18 10.28 3.87 4.23
N VAL A 19 9.13 4.56 4.19
CA VAL A 19 7.81 3.89 4.24
C VAL A 19 7.59 3.05 2.98
N LYS A 20 8.04 3.51 1.81
CA LYS A 20 8.02 2.70 0.59
C LYS A 20 8.87 1.43 0.73
N THR A 21 10.09 1.53 1.26
CA THR A 21 10.92 0.34 1.51
C THR A 21 10.21 -0.68 2.40
N GLN A 22 9.58 -0.22 3.49
CA GLN A 22 8.82 -1.10 4.38
C GLN A 22 7.59 -1.71 3.72
N LEU A 23 6.92 -0.97 2.83
CA LEU A 23 5.80 -1.48 2.04
C LEU A 23 6.25 -2.54 1.03
N ASP A 24 7.39 -2.32 0.37
CA ASP A 24 7.98 -3.28 -0.56
C ASP A 24 8.35 -4.56 0.21
N GLU A 25 9.00 -4.45 1.39
CA GLU A 25 9.29 -5.58 2.28
C GLU A 25 8.02 -6.32 2.77
N PHE A 26 6.96 -5.57 3.10
CA PHE A 26 5.67 -6.16 3.49
C PHE A 26 5.03 -6.93 2.34
N SER A 27 5.11 -6.40 1.12
CA SER A 27 4.52 -7.03 -0.07
C SER A 27 5.30 -8.27 -0.48
N ASP A 28 6.63 -8.19 -0.46
CA ASP A 28 7.53 -9.32 -0.76
C ASP A 28 7.43 -10.44 0.30
N GLY A 29 7.24 -10.07 1.57
CA GLY A 29 7.07 -11.02 2.66
C GLY A 29 5.76 -11.82 2.59
N ILE A 30 4.80 -11.35 1.79
CA ILE A 30 3.49 -11.97 1.57
C ILE A 30 3.43 -12.45 0.11
N ASP A 31 4.40 -13.29 -0.24
CA ASP A 31 4.41 -14.02 -1.49
C ASP A 31 3.35 -15.14 -1.42
N GLY A 32 2.17 -14.85 -1.98
CA GLY A 32 1.06 -15.79 -2.05
C GLY A 32 1.38 -17.08 -2.80
N ASP A 33 2.25 -17.00 -3.83
CA ASP A 33 2.65 -18.16 -4.62
C ASP A 33 3.58 -19.08 -3.83
N ALA A 34 4.52 -18.49 -3.07
CA ALA A 34 5.37 -19.23 -2.13
C ALA A 34 4.55 -19.92 -1.04
N LEU A 35 3.59 -19.20 -0.43
CA LEU A 35 2.70 -19.75 0.59
C LEU A 35 1.83 -20.89 0.03
N GLN A 36 1.34 -20.76 -1.20
CA GLN A 36 0.52 -21.80 -1.83
C GLN A 36 1.35 -23.03 -2.24
N THR A 37 2.63 -22.84 -2.56
CA THR A 37 3.60 -23.92 -2.77
C THR A 37 3.84 -24.70 -1.48
N ASP A 38 4.06 -24.01 -0.35
CA ASP A 38 4.27 -24.64 0.95
C ASP A 38 3.03 -25.43 1.42
N VAL A 39 1.83 -24.88 1.20
CA VAL A 39 0.55 -25.56 1.46
C VAL A 39 0.43 -26.85 0.65
N SER A 40 0.79 -26.81 -0.63
CA SER A 40 0.74 -27.98 -1.52
C SER A 40 1.72 -29.06 -1.05
N GLY A 41 2.92 -28.67 -0.62
CA GLY A 41 3.92 -29.60 -0.05
C GLY A 41 3.45 -30.32 1.22
N LEU A 42 2.64 -29.66 2.07
CA LEU A 42 2.06 -30.30 3.26
C LEU A 42 1.04 -31.40 2.93
N ALA A 43 0.27 -31.21 1.84
CA ALA A 43 -0.66 -32.23 1.38
C ALA A 43 0.09 -33.49 0.91
N GLU A 44 1.20 -33.29 0.19
CA GLU A 44 2.08 -34.37 -0.28
C GLU A 44 2.80 -35.10 0.87
N ALA A 45 3.08 -34.41 1.97
CA ALA A 45 3.67 -34.98 3.18
C ALA A 45 2.70 -35.82 4.05
N GLY A 46 1.47 -36.07 3.57
CA GLY A 46 0.50 -36.92 4.25
C GLY A 46 -0.37 -36.19 5.29
N ALA A 47 -0.41 -34.86 5.27
CA ALA A 47 -1.25 -34.04 6.13
C ALA A 47 -2.29 -33.21 5.35
N PRO A 48 -3.15 -33.83 4.51
CA PRO A 48 -4.06 -33.12 3.61
C PRO A 48 -5.08 -32.22 4.35
N GLY A 49 -5.53 -32.61 5.54
CA GLY A 49 -6.44 -31.79 6.34
C GLY A 49 -5.80 -30.50 6.89
N VAL A 50 -4.50 -30.54 7.20
CA VAL A 50 -3.75 -29.35 7.64
C VAL A 50 -3.50 -28.43 6.45
N ALA A 51 -3.12 -29.00 5.30
CA ALA A 51 -2.96 -28.25 4.05
C ALA A 51 -4.25 -27.53 3.65
N GLN A 52 -5.40 -28.21 3.73
CA GLN A 52 -6.70 -27.59 3.41
C GLN A 52 -7.05 -26.45 4.38
N ALA A 53 -6.93 -26.67 5.69
CA ALA A 53 -7.21 -25.62 6.67
C ALA A 53 -6.31 -24.39 6.49
N LEU A 54 -5.05 -24.60 6.12
CA LEU A 54 -4.10 -23.53 5.85
C LEU A 54 -4.44 -22.80 4.54
N ALA A 55 -4.86 -23.52 3.50
CA ALA A 55 -5.33 -22.93 2.24
C ALA A 55 -6.55 -22.01 2.47
N GLU A 56 -7.55 -22.51 3.19
CA GLU A 56 -8.78 -21.76 3.52
C GLU A 56 -8.46 -20.51 4.37
N PHE A 57 -7.53 -20.63 5.32
CA PHE A 57 -7.05 -19.49 6.10
C PHE A 57 -6.37 -18.42 5.23
N LEU A 58 -5.48 -18.84 4.33
CA LEU A 58 -4.79 -17.93 3.43
C LEU A 58 -5.75 -17.25 2.45
N GLU A 59 -6.72 -17.98 1.91
CA GLU A 59 -7.77 -17.40 1.05
C GLU A 59 -8.60 -16.35 1.79
N LEU A 60 -8.90 -16.58 3.07
CA LEU A 60 -9.66 -15.64 3.90
C LEU A 60 -8.85 -14.37 4.24
N GLU A 61 -7.57 -14.50 4.57
CA GLU A 61 -6.76 -13.39 5.06
C GLU A 61 -6.04 -12.61 3.95
N SER A 62 -5.79 -13.21 2.79
CA SER A 62 -5.11 -12.55 1.67
C SER A 62 -5.77 -11.23 1.23
N PRO A 63 -7.11 -11.13 1.11
CA PRO A 63 -7.77 -9.87 0.78
C PRO A 63 -7.54 -8.78 1.84
N ARG A 64 -7.53 -9.16 3.12
CA ARG A 64 -7.32 -8.23 4.24
C ARG A 64 -5.88 -7.72 4.25
N ILE A 65 -4.93 -8.61 4.02
CA ILE A 65 -3.51 -8.28 3.89
C ILE A 65 -3.28 -7.34 2.71
N LYS A 66 -3.86 -7.66 1.54
CA LYS A 66 -3.79 -6.81 0.34
C LYS A 66 -4.36 -5.42 0.63
N SER A 67 -5.52 -5.34 1.28
CA SER A 67 -6.14 -4.06 1.65
C SER A 67 -5.25 -3.20 2.56
N ILE A 68 -4.44 -3.80 3.44
CA ILE A 68 -3.46 -3.07 4.25
C ILE A 68 -2.38 -2.47 3.34
N GLY A 69 -1.83 -3.27 2.41
CA GLY A 69 -0.85 -2.80 1.44
C GLY A 69 -1.38 -1.65 0.58
N ASP A 70 -2.59 -1.81 0.03
CA ASP A 70 -3.25 -0.79 -0.80
C ASP A 70 -3.44 0.53 -0.05
N ARG A 71 -3.83 0.48 1.24
CA ARG A 71 -3.97 1.68 2.09
C ARG A 71 -2.65 2.41 2.30
N ILE A 72 -1.57 1.67 2.58
CA ILE A 72 -0.24 2.25 2.78
C ILE A 72 0.25 2.88 1.47
N ALA A 73 0.10 2.17 0.35
CA ALA A 73 0.44 2.65 -0.98
C ALA A 73 -0.32 3.94 -1.35
N ALA A 74 -1.61 4.01 -1.02
CA ALA A 74 -2.43 5.19 -1.28
C ALA A 74 -2.03 6.39 -0.43
N CYS A 75 -1.71 6.18 0.84
CA CYS A 75 -1.15 7.23 1.69
C CYS A 75 0.18 7.75 1.14
N LEU A 76 1.07 6.86 0.68
CA LEU A 76 2.34 7.23 0.05
C LEU A 76 2.13 8.07 -1.21
N ALA A 77 1.28 7.60 -2.14
CA ALA A 77 1.03 8.27 -3.40
C ALA A 77 0.38 9.65 -3.20
N GLY A 78 -0.63 9.74 -2.32
CA GLY A 78 -1.26 11.00 -1.96
C GLY A 78 -0.29 11.99 -1.31
N ALA A 79 0.51 11.54 -0.34
CA ALA A 79 1.49 12.39 0.34
C ALA A 79 2.60 12.87 -0.59
N ALA A 80 3.07 12.03 -1.52
CA ALA A 80 4.06 12.40 -2.53
C ALA A 80 3.50 13.47 -3.48
N LEU A 81 2.29 13.27 -4.00
CA LEU A 81 1.68 14.20 -4.95
C LEU A 81 1.37 15.55 -4.29
N VAL A 82 0.83 15.56 -3.07
CA VAL A 82 0.66 16.80 -2.30
C VAL A 82 2.01 17.47 -2.05
N GLY A 83 3.01 16.72 -1.59
CA GLY A 83 4.35 17.25 -1.32
C GLY A 83 5.00 17.92 -2.53
N ASN A 84 4.77 17.39 -3.74
CA ASN A 84 5.30 17.96 -4.98
C ASN A 84 4.55 19.20 -5.46
N THR A 85 3.27 19.31 -5.13
CA THR A 85 2.37 20.30 -5.73
C THR A 85 1.85 21.35 -4.74
N TYR A 86 2.20 21.27 -3.45
CA TYR A 86 1.59 22.10 -2.40
C TYR A 86 1.78 23.61 -2.57
N THR A 87 2.86 24.05 -3.23
CA THR A 87 3.15 25.48 -3.45
C THR A 87 2.43 26.06 -4.67
N THR A 88 1.91 25.22 -5.56
CA THR A 88 1.31 25.62 -6.85
C THR A 88 -0.14 25.18 -6.98
N SER A 89 -0.64 24.35 -6.06
CA SER A 89 -1.99 23.78 -6.10
C SER A 89 -3.02 24.62 -5.38
N SER A 90 -4.25 24.58 -5.88
CA SER A 90 -5.43 25.06 -5.14
C SER A 90 -5.85 24.02 -4.09
N ASP A 91 -6.56 24.49 -3.05
CA ASP A 91 -7.15 23.63 -2.01
C ASP A 91 -8.09 22.55 -2.61
N GLU A 92 -8.73 22.85 -3.74
CA GLU A 92 -9.60 21.93 -4.46
C GLU A 92 -8.82 20.76 -5.06
N MET A 93 -7.62 21.01 -5.62
CA MET A 93 -6.76 19.92 -6.09
C MET A 93 -6.25 19.07 -4.92
N LEU A 94 -5.86 19.70 -3.81
CA LEU A 94 -5.39 18.97 -2.62
C LEU A 94 -6.49 18.07 -2.04
N GLN A 95 -7.74 18.53 -2.01
CA GLN A 95 -8.89 17.72 -1.61
C GLN A 95 -9.16 16.58 -2.60
N ASN A 96 -9.03 16.83 -3.91
CA ASN A 96 -9.17 15.78 -4.90
C ASN A 96 -8.10 14.69 -4.73
N VAL A 97 -6.84 15.06 -4.48
CA VAL A 97 -5.75 14.11 -4.20
C VAL A 97 -6.07 13.23 -2.99
N GLN A 98 -6.64 13.81 -1.92
CA GLN A 98 -7.09 13.04 -0.75
C GLN A 98 -8.25 12.09 -1.09
N SER A 99 -9.22 12.55 -1.89
CA SER A 99 -10.34 11.72 -2.34
C SER A 99 -9.86 10.54 -3.20
N GLN A 100 -8.88 10.76 -4.08
CA GLN A 100 -8.31 9.70 -4.90
C GLN A 100 -7.50 8.73 -4.06
N ALA A 101 -6.74 9.22 -3.06
CA ALA A 101 -6.04 8.34 -2.13
C ALA A 101 -7.03 7.46 -1.34
N ALA A 102 -8.15 8.00 -0.88
CA ALA A 102 -9.18 7.21 -0.21
C ALA A 102 -9.81 6.15 -1.15
N SER A 103 -10.03 6.51 -2.42
CA SER A 103 -10.52 5.56 -3.44
C SER A 103 -9.53 4.43 -3.69
N SER A 104 -8.26 4.75 -3.97
CA SER A 104 -7.18 3.78 -4.18
C SER A 104 -6.94 2.88 -2.98
N ALA A 105 -7.10 3.41 -1.76
CA ALA A 105 -7.01 2.64 -0.53
C ALA A 105 -8.11 1.57 -0.37
N ASP A 106 -9.27 1.79 -1.01
CA ASP A 106 -10.41 0.89 -0.95
C ASP A 106 -10.39 -0.15 -2.07
N ASN A 107 -10.00 0.25 -3.28
CA ASN A 107 -10.10 -0.58 -4.48
C ASN A 107 -8.74 -1.03 -5.07
N GLY A 108 -7.62 -0.48 -4.61
CA GLY A 108 -6.29 -0.78 -5.14
C GLY A 108 -5.99 -0.21 -6.53
N ASP A 109 -6.82 0.70 -7.04
CA ASP A 109 -6.61 1.38 -8.33
C ASP A 109 -5.78 2.65 -8.13
N PHE A 110 -4.55 2.65 -8.67
CA PHE A 110 -3.60 3.76 -8.57
C PHE A 110 -3.43 4.54 -9.88
N SER A 111 -4.28 4.32 -10.87
CA SER A 111 -4.21 4.96 -12.20
C SER A 111 -4.07 6.49 -12.12
N TYR A 112 -4.89 7.13 -11.29
CA TYR A 112 -4.83 8.58 -11.05
C TYR A 112 -3.43 9.09 -10.67
N PHE A 113 -2.72 8.35 -9.81
CA PHE A 113 -1.40 8.76 -9.33
C PHE A 113 -0.30 8.51 -10.35
N ASN A 114 -0.42 7.43 -11.13
CA ASN A 114 0.52 7.11 -12.21
C ASN A 114 0.43 8.12 -13.36
N ASP A 115 -0.76 8.65 -13.63
CA ASP A 115 -0.98 9.66 -14.67
C ASP A 115 -0.59 11.08 -14.21
N ALA A 116 -0.54 11.31 -12.89
CA ALA A 116 -0.21 12.59 -12.28
C ALA A 116 1.29 12.77 -11.94
N SER A 117 2.09 11.71 -12.03
CA SER A 117 3.54 11.69 -11.81
C SER A 117 4.34 11.93 -13.09
#